data_AF-A0A521M2G6-F1
#
_entry.id   AF-A0A521M2G6-F1
#
_cell.length_a   1.000
_cell.length_b   1.000
_cell.length_c   1.000
_cell.angle_alpha   90.00
_cell.angle_beta   90.00
_cell.angle_gamma   90.00
#
_symmetry.space_group_name_H-M   'P 1'
#
loop_
_entity.id
_entity.type
_entity.pdbx_description
1 polymer ?
#
loop_
_entity_poly.entity_id
_entity_poly.type
_entity_poly.pdbx_seq_one_letter_code
_entity_poly.pdbx_strand_id
1 'polypeptide(L)'
;TLKGRSRVSRAMWNRRAQEYEAKINSGDPVSIAEVVRDLHRNAGQPDQSYSERQIYEAALDRLARELAAVERIDKDLATQKLNSVLQKVA
;
A
#
# COMPACT_ATOMS: atom_id res chain seq x y z
N THR A 1 9.68 -1.22 -5.92
CA THR A 1 10.14 -0.94 -4.54
C THR A 1 9.38 0.24 -3.95
N LEU A 2 9.13 0.25 -2.63
CA LEU A 2 8.34 1.27 -1.90
C LEU A 2 8.76 2.72 -2.17
N LYS A 3 10.05 2.96 -2.46
CA LYS A 3 10.62 4.30 -2.72
C LYS A 3 10.50 4.76 -4.18
N GLY A 4 9.99 3.93 -5.09
CA GLY A 4 9.84 4.30 -6.52
C GLY A 4 8.69 5.30 -6.72
N ARG A 5 8.64 6.01 -7.86
CA ARG A 5 7.49 6.87 -8.20
C ARG A 5 6.21 6.06 -8.36
N SER A 6 5.09 6.59 -7.87
CA SER A 6 3.76 6.03 -8.14
C SER A 6 3.48 6.07 -9.65
N ARG A 7 2.95 4.96 -10.19
CA ARG A 7 2.60 4.84 -11.60
C ARG A 7 1.12 4.53 -11.70
N VAL A 8 0.32 5.55 -11.42
CA VAL A 8 -1.14 5.44 -11.46
C VAL A 8 -1.57 5.23 -12.92
N SER A 9 -2.28 4.12 -13.18
CA SER A 9 -2.85 3.82 -14.50
C SER A 9 -3.85 4.90 -14.94
N ARG A 10 -4.18 5.02 -16.23
CA ARG A 10 -5.24 5.90 -16.73
C ARG A 10 -6.62 5.22 -16.82
N ALA A 11 -6.70 3.93 -16.52
CA ALA A 11 -7.96 3.17 -16.54
C ALA A 11 -8.99 3.69 -15.51
N MET A 12 -10.27 3.42 -15.73
CA MET A 12 -11.33 3.72 -14.75
C MET A 12 -11.07 2.97 -13.44
N TRP A 13 -11.47 3.56 -12.31
CA TRP A 13 -11.19 3.05 -10.96
C TRP A 13 -11.54 1.56 -10.78
N ASN A 14 -12.68 1.09 -11.28
CA ASN A 14 -13.08 -0.32 -11.18
C ASN A 14 -11.99 -1.29 -11.68
N ARG A 15 -11.38 -0.98 -12.82
CA ARG A 15 -10.29 -1.80 -13.38
C ARG A 15 -9.02 -1.72 -12.54
N ARG A 16 -8.71 -0.55 -11.97
CA ARG A 16 -7.56 -0.39 -11.06
C ARG A 16 -7.76 -1.13 -9.74
N ALA A 17 -8.97 -1.08 -9.18
CA ALA A 17 -9.32 -1.77 -7.95
C ALA A 17 -9.09 -3.29 -8.10
N GLN A 18 -9.56 -3.88 -9.20
CA GLN A 18 -9.32 -5.28 -9.52
C GLN A 18 -7.81 -5.61 -9.66
N GLU A 19 -7.05 -4.75 -10.35
CA GLU A 19 -5.60 -4.91 -10.48
C GLU A 19 -4.90 -4.82 -9.12
N TYR A 20 -5.34 -3.91 -8.24
CA TYR A 20 -4.79 -3.78 -6.88
C TYR A 20 -5.16 -4.96 -6.00
N GLU A 21 -6.39 -5.45 -6.03
CA GLU A 21 -6.78 -6.68 -5.33
C GLU A 21 -5.96 -7.87 -5.82
N ALA A 22 -5.75 -8.00 -7.14
CA ALA A 22 -4.89 -9.05 -7.68
C ALA A 22 -3.44 -8.93 -7.19
N LYS A 23 -2.88 -7.71 -7.13
CA LYS A 23 -1.54 -7.47 -6.56
C LYS A 23 -1.48 -7.81 -5.06
N ILE A 24 -2.51 -7.49 -4.29
CA ILE A 24 -2.58 -7.84 -2.87
C ILE A 24 -2.63 -9.36 -2.69
N ASN A 25 -3.42 -10.04 -3.51
CA ASN A 25 -3.60 -11.49 -3.48
C ASN A 25 -2.41 -12.26 -4.06
N SER A 26 -1.52 -11.61 -4.82
CA SER A 26 -0.33 -12.25 -5.41
C SER A 26 0.68 -12.75 -4.38
N GLY A 27 0.68 -12.17 -3.16
CA GLY A 27 1.64 -12.50 -2.11
C GLY A 27 3.06 -11.97 -2.35
N ASP A 28 3.31 -11.24 -3.44
CA ASP A 28 4.59 -10.57 -3.66
C ASP A 28 4.65 -9.25 -2.86
N PRO A 29 5.58 -9.11 -1.89
CA PRO A 29 5.73 -7.89 -1.10
C PRO A 29 5.99 -6.65 -1.96
N VAL A 30 6.64 -6.79 -3.12
CA VAL A 30 6.91 -5.67 -4.02
C VAL A 30 5.61 -5.19 -4.67
N SER A 31 4.78 -6.10 -5.15
CA SER A 31 3.47 -5.79 -5.71
C SER A 31 2.52 -5.15 -4.70
N ILE A 32 2.50 -5.65 -3.46
CA ILE A 32 1.69 -5.07 -2.37
C ILE A 32 2.19 -3.65 -2.03
N ALA A 33 3.50 -3.47 -1.94
CA ALA A 33 4.13 -2.17 -1.71
C ALA A 33 3.77 -1.11 -2.76
N GLU A 34 3.57 -1.51 -4.02
CA GLU A 34 3.10 -0.58 -5.06
C GLU A 34 1.69 -0.07 -4.77
N VAL A 35 0.77 -0.94 -4.34
CA VAL A 35 -0.60 -0.57 -4.00
C VAL A 35 -0.62 0.40 -2.82
N VAL A 36 0.13 0.07 -1.76
CA VAL A 36 0.24 0.94 -0.57
C VAL A 36 0.77 2.32 -0.95
N ARG A 37 1.81 2.37 -1.79
CA ARG A 37 2.38 3.65 -2.23
C ARG A 37 1.43 4.44 -3.13
N ASP A 38 0.80 3.77 -4.10
CA ASP A 38 -0.06 4.43 -5.08
C ASP A 38 -1.35 4.98 -4.44
N LEU A 39 -1.84 4.31 -3.39
CA LEU A 39 -2.97 4.75 -2.57
C LEU A 39 -2.52 5.52 -1.31
N HIS A 40 -1.25 5.85 -1.14
CA HIS A 40 -0.82 6.67 -0.01
C HIS A 40 -1.19 8.14 -0.26
N ARG A 41 -1.79 8.79 0.75
CA ARG A 41 -2.29 10.17 0.62
C ARG A 41 -1.14 11.18 0.68
N ASN A 42 -1.06 12.04 -0.33
CA ASN A 42 -0.22 13.25 -0.28
C ASN A 42 -1.04 14.46 0.22
N ALA A 43 -0.39 15.44 0.86
CA ALA A 43 -1.02 16.58 1.56
C ALA A 43 -1.82 17.58 0.67
N GLY A 44 -2.15 17.23 -0.57
CA GLY A 44 -2.95 18.06 -1.49
C GLY A 44 -3.89 17.26 -2.39
N GLN A 45 -4.10 15.96 -2.11
CA GLN A 45 -5.06 15.14 -2.85
C GLN A 45 -6.47 15.22 -2.22
N PRO A 46 -7.54 15.12 -3.03
CA PRO A 46 -8.91 15.01 -2.54
C PRO A 46 -9.09 13.79 -1.63
N ASP A 47 -10.14 13.81 -0.80
CA ASP A 47 -10.46 12.70 0.09
C ASP A 47 -10.64 11.38 -0.69
N GLN A 48 -10.03 10.32 -0.17
CA GLN A 48 -10.16 8.99 -0.73
C GLN A 48 -11.60 8.50 -0.60
N SER A 49 -12.10 7.86 -1.65
CA SER A 49 -13.35 7.11 -1.58
C SER A 49 -13.24 5.97 -0.56
N TYR A 50 -14.39 5.55 -0.03
CA TYR A 50 -14.46 4.41 0.88
C TYR A 50 -13.79 3.16 0.29
N SER A 51 -13.99 2.91 -1.01
CA SER A 51 -13.38 1.76 -1.69
C SER A 51 -11.86 1.87 -1.79
N GLU A 52 -11.31 3.07 -2.01
CA GLU A 52 -9.87 3.30 -2.04
C GLU A 52 -9.25 3.02 -0.67
N ARG A 53 -9.92 3.50 0.38
CA ARG A 53 -9.47 3.28 1.76
C ARG A 53 -9.46 1.79 2.13
N GLN A 54 -10.48 1.03 1.74
CA GLN A 54 -10.52 -0.41 2.01
C GLN A 54 -9.35 -1.16 1.37
N ILE A 55 -9.06 -0.87 0.09
CA ILE A 55 -7.94 -1.51 -0.62
C ILE A 55 -6.60 -1.10 0.00
N TYR A 56 -6.44 0.17 0.37
CA TYR A 56 -5.24 0.66 1.05
C TYR A 56 -5.00 -0.05 2.40
N GLU A 57 -6.04 -0.13 3.24
CA GLU A 57 -5.95 -0.80 4.55
C GLU A 57 -5.62 -2.29 4.41
N ALA A 58 -6.23 -2.98 3.43
CA ALA A 58 -5.92 -4.37 3.13
C ALA A 58 -4.47 -4.57 2.67
N ALA A 59 -3.98 -3.70 1.78
CA ALA A 59 -2.59 -3.74 1.30
C ALA A 59 -1.60 -3.46 2.44
N LEU A 60 -1.90 -2.48 3.30
CA LEU A 60 -1.04 -2.10 4.43
C LEU A 60 -0.96 -3.24 5.46
N ASP A 61 -2.08 -3.87 5.83
CA ASP A 61 -2.09 -4.99 6.77
C ASP A 61 -1.31 -6.18 6.23
N ARG A 62 -1.47 -6.48 4.92
CA ARG A 62 -0.72 -7.57 4.29
C ARG A 62 0.79 -7.29 4.30
N LEU A 63 1.19 -6.10 3.90
CA LEU A 63 2.60 -5.69 3.88
C LEU A 63 3.22 -5.67 5.28
N ALA A 64 2.48 -5.22 6.29
CA ALA A 64 2.92 -5.22 7.69
C ALA A 64 3.16 -6.63 8.21
N ARG A 65 2.32 -7.60 7.85
CA ARG A 65 2.52 -9.02 8.20
C ARG A 65 3.76 -9.61 7.54
N GLU A 66 3.98 -9.33 6.25
CA GLU A 66 5.18 -9.80 5.55
C GLU A 66 6.45 -9.22 6.19
N LEU A 67 6.45 -7.92 6.50
CA LEU A 67 7.58 -7.26 7.17
C LEU A 67 7.81 -7.82 8.59
N ALA A 68 6.73 -8.03 9.34
CA ALA A 68 6.79 -8.63 10.67
C ALA A 68 7.41 -10.03 10.64
N ALA A 69 7.03 -10.85 9.65
CA ALA A 69 7.60 -12.19 9.47
C ALA A 69 9.09 -12.16 9.11
N VAL A 70 9.50 -11.25 8.22
CA VAL A 70 10.90 -11.10 7.79
C VAL A 70 11.80 -10.58 8.90
N GLU A 71 11.36 -9.56 9.63
CA GLU A 71 12.15 -8.93 10.70
C GLU A 71 11.97 -9.58 12.07
N ARG A 72 11.07 -10.57 12.20
CA ARG A 72 10.68 -11.22 13.47
C ARG A 72 10.28 -10.19 14.54
N ILE A 73 9.46 -9.24 14.14
CA ILE A 73 8.90 -8.21 15.01
C ILE A 73 7.38 -8.33 15.06
N ASP A 74 6.76 -7.68 16.04
CA ASP A 74 5.31 -7.59 16.11
C ASP A 74 4.72 -6.75 14.96
N LYS A 75 3.49 -7.06 14.58
CA LYS A 75 2.75 -6.37 13.52
C LYS A 75 2.68 -4.85 13.77
N ASP A 76 2.52 -4.45 15.02
CA ASP A 76 2.42 -3.03 15.39
C ASP A 76 3.75 -2.29 15.15
N LEU A 77 4.88 -2.92 15.49
CA LEU A 77 6.21 -2.38 15.21
C LEU A 77 6.49 -2.32 13.69
N ALA A 78 6.10 -3.36 12.95
CA ALA A 78 6.20 -3.37 11.49
C ALA A 78 5.35 -2.25 10.85
N THR A 79 4.14 -2.04 11.36
CA THR A 79 3.23 -0.97 10.90
C THR A 79 3.80 0.41 11.18
N GLN A 80 4.38 0.64 12.37
CA GLN A 80 5.06 1.90 12.68
C GLN A 80 6.26 2.15 11.76
N LYS A 81 7.07 1.12 11.48
CA LYS A 81 8.18 1.21 10.52
C LYS A 81 7.68 1.56 9.12
N LEU A 82 6.62 0.90 8.64
CA LEU A 82 6.02 1.19 7.33
C LEU A 82 5.52 2.63 7.25
N ASN A 83 4.81 3.11 8.27
CA ASN A 83 4.35 4.51 8.34
C ASN A 83 5.52 5.49 8.33
N SER A 84 6.61 5.20 9.06
CA SER A 84 7.82 6.02 9.06
C SER A 84 8.48 6.10 7.68
N VAL A 85 8.51 4.99 6.94
CA VAL A 85 9.05 4.94 5.56
C VAL A 85 8.17 5.76 4.61
N LEU A 86 6.85 5.65 4.73
CA LEU A 86 5.90 6.38 3.88
C LEU A 86 5.95 7.89 4.15
N GLN A 87 6.02 8.33 5.41
CA GLN A 87 6.16 9.75 5.75
C GLN A 87 7.47 10.38 5.27
N LYS A 88 8.56 9.61 5.18
CA LYS A 88 9.82 10.10 4.61
C LYS A 88 9.81 10.25 3.09
N VAL A 89 8.83 9.64 2.42
CA VAL A 89 8.73 9.60 0.95
C VAL A 89 7.68 10.59 0.43
N ALA A 90 6.74 11.03 1.27
CA ALA A 90 5.78 12.10 1.00
C ALA A 90 6.43 13.49 1.10
#